data_AF-A0A9D2P3C5-F1
#
_entry.id   AF-A0A9D2P3C5-F1
#
_cell.length_a   1.000
_cell.length_b   1.000
_cell.length_c   1.000
_cell.angle_alpha   90.00
_cell.angle_beta   90.00
_cell.angle_gamma   90.00
#
_symmetry.space_group_name_H-M   'P 1'
#
loop_
_entity.id
_entity.type
_entity.pdbx_description
1 polymer ?
#
loop_
_entity_poly.entity_id
_entity_poly.type
_entity_poly.pdbx_seq_one_letter_code
_entity_poly.pdbx_strand_id
1 'polypeptide(L)'
;DVANRVLPGLGYVVAFLVVAGGLVFNIGNVGGGALGFNTLLGIPEIAGYFIAGGVAIVIFLMKNALNAMDTLTKILGGIMIVVIFVVIVIVRPPLGLALKETVMPTAPMSDLGTAILTLLGGTVGGYITFSGAHRLIDAGITKKENLKEINKSSVMGIGIATIVRVFLFLAILGVVVETATSAAHTLDASNPAADAFRIGAGEIGYRFFGLVLLCAAITSIVGCAYTSVSFLKTFHKSIEKYENVFIILFIALSTVVMAVLGQPAVLLVLAGAVNGLILPITLGVCLIASKKKSIMGEDYKHPTWLLICGIVVVIVSAYLGIRTFGTNLSQLL
;
A
#
# COMPACT_ATOMS: atom_id res chain seq x y z
N ASP A 1 8.56 -20.53 3.81
CA ASP A 1 9.13 -21.42 4.86
C ASP A 1 8.51 -21.34 6.24
N VAL A 2 8.49 -20.18 6.89
CA VAL A 2 7.95 -20.04 8.27
C VAL A 2 6.52 -20.60 8.39
N ALA A 3 5.65 -20.25 7.44
CA ALA A 3 4.29 -20.75 7.37
C ALA A 3 4.21 -22.28 7.27
N ASN A 4 5.11 -22.94 6.51
CA ASN A 4 5.15 -24.41 6.43
C ASN A 4 5.56 -25.06 7.76
N ARG A 5 6.37 -24.38 8.59
CA ARG A 5 6.68 -24.83 9.96
C ARG A 5 5.51 -24.62 10.93
N VAL A 6 4.59 -23.70 10.62
CA VAL A 6 3.34 -23.57 11.37
C VAL A 6 2.41 -24.73 11.05
N LEU A 7 2.14 -24.97 9.76
CA LEU A 7 1.35 -26.08 9.25
C LEU A 7 1.88 -26.48 7.86
N PRO A 8 2.20 -27.76 7.60
CA PRO A 8 2.67 -28.19 6.28
C PRO A 8 1.70 -27.80 5.16
N GLY A 9 2.21 -27.23 4.07
CA GLY A 9 1.41 -26.77 2.93
C GLY A 9 0.95 -25.31 3.02
N LEU A 10 0.85 -24.75 4.23
CA LEU A 10 0.40 -23.37 4.46
C LEU A 10 1.30 -22.32 3.82
N GLY A 11 2.59 -22.60 3.66
CA GLY A 11 3.52 -21.71 2.95
C GLY A 11 3.17 -21.52 1.49
N TYR A 12 2.64 -22.54 0.81
CA TYR A 12 2.18 -22.41 -0.57
C TYR A 12 0.89 -21.58 -0.64
N VAL A 13 -0.02 -21.75 0.31
CA VAL A 13 -1.25 -20.95 0.41
C VAL A 13 -0.91 -19.47 0.62
N VAL A 14 -0.03 -19.16 1.58
CA VAL A 14 0.41 -17.78 1.84
C VAL A 14 1.13 -17.20 0.62
N ALA A 15 2.02 -17.97 -0.03
CA ALA A 15 2.72 -17.51 -1.21
C ALA A 15 1.73 -17.20 -2.35
N PHE A 16 0.76 -18.07 -2.61
CA PHE A 16 -0.28 -17.82 -3.61
C PHE A 16 -1.08 -16.54 -3.32
N LEU A 17 -1.56 -16.37 -2.09
CA LEU A 17 -2.34 -15.20 -1.69
C LEU A 17 -1.53 -13.90 -1.82
N VAL A 18 -0.27 -13.90 -1.37
CA VAL A 18 0.60 -12.71 -1.46
C VAL A 18 0.94 -12.37 -2.91
N VAL A 19 1.14 -13.36 -3.76
CA VAL A 19 1.41 -13.15 -5.19
C VAL A 19 0.17 -12.62 -5.90
N ALA A 20 -1.00 -13.22 -5.66
CA ALA A 20 -2.26 -12.76 -6.23
C ALA A 20 -2.61 -11.34 -5.77
N GLY A 21 -2.55 -11.09 -4.46
CA GLY A 21 -2.77 -9.75 -3.89
C GLY A 21 -1.75 -8.73 -4.37
N GLY A 22 -0.49 -9.14 -4.51
CA GLY A 22 0.57 -8.32 -5.08
C GLY A 22 0.31 -7.98 -6.55
N LEU A 23 -0.22 -8.91 -7.35
CA LEU A 23 -0.53 -8.64 -8.75
C LEU A 23 -1.62 -7.57 -8.87
N VAL A 24 -2.70 -7.70 -8.10
CA VAL A 24 -3.79 -6.69 -8.03
C VAL A 24 -3.24 -5.34 -7.57
N PHE A 25 -2.36 -5.33 -6.56
CA PHE A 25 -1.74 -4.11 -6.07
C PHE A 25 -0.82 -3.45 -7.11
N ASN A 26 -0.07 -4.26 -7.85
CA ASN A 26 0.85 -3.78 -8.84
C ASN A 26 0.11 -3.21 -10.07
N ILE A 27 -1.05 -3.77 -10.43
CA ILE A 27 -1.97 -3.18 -11.42
C ILE A 27 -2.38 -1.78 -10.96
N GLY A 28 -2.85 -1.65 -9.71
CA GLY A 28 -3.17 -0.36 -9.10
C GLY A 28 -2.00 0.63 -9.12
N ASN A 29 -0.78 0.18 -8.77
CA ASN A 29 0.41 1.02 -8.80
C ASN A 29 0.75 1.51 -10.22
N VAL A 30 0.60 0.68 -11.26
CA VAL A 30 0.75 1.13 -12.65
C VAL A 30 -0.28 2.21 -12.98
N GLY A 31 -1.52 2.02 -12.56
CA GLY A 31 -2.56 3.03 -12.65
C GLY A 31 -2.18 4.34 -11.94
N GLY A 32 -1.66 4.25 -10.72
CA GLY A 32 -1.14 5.40 -9.96
C GLY A 32 0.03 6.10 -10.66
N GLY A 33 0.93 5.36 -11.30
CA GLY A 33 2.01 5.92 -12.10
C GLY A 33 1.50 6.67 -13.32
N ALA A 34 0.49 6.15 -14.00
CA ALA A 34 -0.16 6.83 -15.12
C ALA A 34 -0.92 8.08 -14.68
N LEU A 35 -1.64 8.03 -13.56
CA LEU A 35 -2.25 9.21 -12.94
C LEU A 35 -1.18 10.25 -12.58
N GLY A 36 -0.03 9.83 -12.05
CA GLY A 36 1.10 10.70 -11.78
C GLY A 36 1.63 11.39 -13.05
N PHE A 37 1.81 10.65 -14.15
CA PHE A 37 2.20 11.22 -15.44
C PHE A 37 1.14 12.17 -16.03
N ASN A 38 -0.14 11.82 -15.91
CA ASN A 38 -1.24 12.65 -16.37
C ASN A 38 -1.28 13.96 -15.58
N THR A 39 -1.24 13.88 -14.26
CA THR A 39 -1.26 15.04 -13.37
C THR A 39 -0.02 15.91 -13.56
N LEU A 40 1.17 15.32 -13.68
CA LEU A 40 2.42 16.06 -13.80
C LEU A 40 2.59 16.68 -15.19
N LEU A 41 2.35 15.92 -16.26
CA LEU A 41 2.75 16.27 -17.63
C LEU A 41 1.58 16.36 -18.62
N GLY A 42 0.36 16.01 -18.21
CA GLY A 42 -0.81 15.95 -19.12
C GLY A 42 -0.80 14.76 -20.07
N ILE A 43 0.01 13.73 -19.80
CA ILE A 43 0.09 12.53 -20.65
C ILE A 43 -1.22 11.74 -20.55
N PRO A 44 -1.82 11.29 -21.67
CA PRO A 44 -3.01 10.43 -21.64
C PRO A 44 -2.77 9.15 -20.85
N GLU A 45 -3.76 8.71 -20.06
CA GLU A 45 -3.59 7.60 -19.12
C GLU A 45 -3.12 6.30 -19.79
N ILE A 46 -3.67 5.96 -20.96
CA ILE A 46 -3.29 4.74 -21.70
C ILE A 46 -1.79 4.73 -22.01
N ALA A 47 -1.26 5.85 -22.51
CA ALA A 47 0.18 6.00 -22.72
C ALA A 47 0.93 5.98 -21.38
N GLY A 48 0.38 6.63 -20.36
CA GLY A 48 0.90 6.64 -19.00
C GLY A 48 1.08 5.23 -18.41
N TYR A 49 0.18 4.27 -18.66
CA TYR A 49 0.31 2.90 -18.15
C TYR A 49 1.58 2.24 -18.70
N PHE A 50 1.78 2.29 -20.02
CA PHE A 50 2.95 1.69 -20.67
C PHE A 50 4.25 2.41 -20.30
N ILE A 51 4.22 3.74 -20.19
CA ILE A 51 5.39 4.51 -19.76
C ILE A 51 5.73 4.18 -18.30
N ALA A 52 4.76 4.10 -17.39
CA ALA A 52 5.00 3.76 -15.99
C ALA A 52 5.58 2.34 -15.84
N GLY A 53 4.99 1.35 -16.52
CA GLY A 53 5.51 -0.02 -16.53
C GLY A 53 6.92 -0.11 -17.13
N GLY A 54 7.16 0.57 -18.25
CA GLY A 54 8.47 0.62 -18.91
C GLY A 54 9.55 1.28 -18.05
N VAL A 55 9.24 2.43 -17.44
CA VAL A 55 10.14 3.13 -16.52
C VAL A 55 10.46 2.27 -15.30
N ALA A 56 9.47 1.56 -14.74
CA ALA A 56 9.71 0.65 -13.63
C ALA A 56 10.62 -0.53 -14.02
N ILE A 57 10.46 -1.11 -15.22
CA ILE A 57 11.37 -2.15 -15.73
C ILE A 57 12.79 -1.62 -15.90
N VAL A 58 12.96 -0.43 -16.50
CA VAL A 58 14.28 0.19 -16.68
C VAL A 58 14.95 0.45 -15.33
N ILE A 59 14.21 1.02 -14.36
CA ILE A 59 14.73 1.27 -13.01
C ILE A 59 15.09 -0.04 -12.30
N PHE A 60 14.28 -1.08 -12.44
CA PHE A 60 14.60 -2.39 -11.86
C PHE A 60 15.91 -2.96 -12.42
N LEU A 61 16.12 -2.85 -13.73
CA LEU A 61 17.36 -3.30 -14.38
C LEU A 61 18.58 -2.46 -13.98
N MET A 62 18.38 -1.20 -13.61
CA MET A 62 19.43 -0.27 -13.19
C MET A 62 19.56 -0.22 -11.67
N LYS A 63 20.47 -1.04 -11.09
CA LYS A 63 20.71 -1.08 -9.63
C LYS A 63 20.90 0.30 -8.99
N ASN A 64 21.58 1.23 -9.65
CA ASN A 64 21.80 2.59 -9.14
C ASN A 64 20.54 3.47 -9.18
N ALA A 65 19.61 3.21 -10.11
CA ALA A 65 18.39 3.98 -10.26
C ALA A 65 17.42 3.72 -9.10
N LEU A 66 17.37 2.49 -8.55
CA LEU A 66 16.55 2.18 -7.38
C LEU A 66 16.96 3.00 -6.16
N ASN A 67 18.26 3.05 -5.85
CA ASN A 67 18.77 3.85 -4.72
C ASN A 67 18.51 5.34 -4.92
N ALA A 68 18.67 5.83 -6.15
CA ALA A 68 18.37 7.22 -6.50
C ALA A 68 16.87 7.54 -6.33
N MET A 69 15.99 6.66 -6.80
CA MET A 69 14.53 6.80 -6.66
C MET A 69 14.07 6.73 -5.21
N ASP A 70 14.66 5.86 -4.39
CA ASP A 70 14.38 5.81 -2.95
C ASP A 70 14.81 7.11 -2.26
N THR A 71 15.96 7.67 -2.63
CA THR A 71 16.44 8.94 -2.09
C THR A 71 15.55 10.11 -2.51
N LEU A 72 15.20 10.16 -3.80
CA LEU A 72 14.31 11.17 -4.36
C LEU A 72 12.92 11.09 -3.73
N THR A 73 12.36 9.90 -3.56
CA THR A 73 11.06 9.69 -2.91
C THR A 73 11.09 10.13 -1.44
N LYS A 74 12.20 9.94 -0.72
CA LYS A 74 12.35 10.44 0.66
C LYS A 74 12.32 11.97 0.72
N ILE A 75 13.08 12.63 -0.16
CA ILE A 75 13.14 14.10 -0.23
C ILE A 75 11.76 14.65 -0.62
N LEU A 76 11.18 14.13 -1.70
CA LEU A 76 9.86 14.52 -2.17
C LEU A 76 8.77 14.24 -1.14
N GLY A 77 8.85 13.12 -0.41
CA GLY A 77 7.93 12.81 0.68
C GLY A 77 8.02 13.82 1.84
N GLY A 78 9.23 14.26 2.19
CA GLY A 78 9.44 15.34 3.16
C GLY A 78 8.82 16.66 2.71
N ILE A 79 9.04 17.05 1.46
CA ILE A 79 8.43 18.24 0.87
C ILE A 79 6.90 18.09 0.78
N MET A 80 6.40 16.90 0.44
CA MET A 80 4.97 16.60 0.37
C MET A 80 4.28 16.80 1.71
N ILE A 81 4.90 16.44 2.83
CA ILE A 81 4.33 16.73 4.16
C ILE A 81 4.11 18.24 4.35
N VAL A 82 5.06 19.06 3.92
CA VAL A 82 4.94 20.52 3.99
C VAL A 82 3.83 21.02 3.07
N VAL A 83 3.75 20.51 1.84
CA VAL A 83 2.70 20.89 0.88
C VAL A 83 1.31 20.50 1.39
N ILE A 84 1.15 19.28 1.91
CA ILE A 84 -0.12 18.84 2.53
C ILE A 84 -0.48 19.74 3.70
N PHE A 85 0.50 20.10 4.54
CA PHE A 85 0.26 21.01 5.65
C PHE A 85 -0.24 22.39 5.18
N VAL A 86 0.36 22.95 4.13
CA VAL A 86 -0.12 24.19 3.51
C VAL A 86 -1.56 24.04 3.02
N VAL A 87 -1.87 22.94 2.32
CA VAL A 87 -3.24 22.65 1.86
C VAL A 87 -4.22 22.60 3.04
N ILE A 88 -3.89 21.90 4.13
CA ILE A 88 -4.72 21.85 5.36
C ILE A 88 -5.02 23.25 5.89
N VAL A 89 -4.04 24.15 5.93
CA VAL A 89 -4.23 25.54 6.40
C VAL A 89 -5.17 26.32 5.49
N ILE A 90 -5.11 26.07 4.18
CA ILE A 90 -5.96 26.75 3.18
C ILE A 90 -7.41 26.24 3.27
N VAL A 91 -7.60 24.92 3.25
CA VAL A 91 -8.93 24.29 3.19
C VAL A 91 -9.64 24.22 4.54
N ARG A 92 -8.94 24.56 5.63
CA ARG A 92 -9.46 24.67 7.01
C ARG A 92 -10.42 23.53 7.39
N PRO A 93 -9.95 22.27 7.39
CA PRO A 93 -10.83 21.13 7.64
C PRO A 93 -11.43 21.20 9.05
N PRO A 94 -12.63 20.63 9.26
CA PRO A 94 -13.28 20.65 10.56
C PRO A 94 -12.59 19.68 11.54
N LEU A 95 -11.49 20.14 12.16
CA LEU A 95 -10.66 19.33 13.06
C LEU A 95 -11.45 18.75 14.25
N GLY A 96 -12.38 19.54 14.81
CA GLY A 96 -13.24 19.08 15.91
C GLY A 96 -14.14 17.90 15.52
N LEU A 97 -14.70 17.93 14.31
CA LEU A 97 -15.48 16.82 13.77
C LEU A 97 -14.59 15.60 13.54
N ALA A 98 -13.43 15.79 12.92
CA ALA A 98 -12.48 14.70 12.67
C ALA A 98 -12.04 14.01 13.97
N LEU A 99 -11.76 14.77 15.02
CA LEU A 99 -11.41 14.24 16.34
C LEU A 99 -12.59 13.47 16.98
N LYS A 100 -13.80 14.02 16.91
CA LYS A 100 -15.00 13.38 17.44
C LYS A 100 -15.28 12.05 16.73
N GLU A 101 -15.21 12.01 15.40
CA GLU A 101 -15.44 10.78 14.63
C GLU A 101 -14.31 9.75 14.77
N THR A 102 -13.09 10.17 15.14
CA THR A 102 -11.96 9.25 15.42
C THR A 102 -12.21 8.42 16.68
N VAL A 103 -12.80 9.02 17.72
CA VAL A 103 -13.01 8.37 19.03
C VAL A 103 -14.40 7.76 19.15
N MET A 104 -15.41 8.42 18.58
CA MET A 104 -16.81 8.03 18.64
C MET A 104 -17.44 8.19 17.26
N PRO A 105 -17.19 7.25 16.33
CA PRO A 105 -17.76 7.29 14.99
C PRO A 105 -19.29 7.19 15.07
N THR A 106 -19.97 8.08 14.34
CA THR A 106 -21.43 8.08 14.23
C THR A 106 -21.95 7.19 13.13
N ALA A 107 -21.17 7.01 12.06
CA ALA A 107 -21.52 6.11 10.98
C ALA A 107 -21.51 4.64 11.47
N PRO A 108 -22.52 3.83 11.09
CA PRO A 108 -22.51 2.41 11.36
C PRO A 108 -21.25 1.73 10.80
N MET A 109 -20.75 0.72 11.52
CA MET A 109 -19.57 -0.04 11.07
C MET A 109 -19.81 -0.76 9.72
N SER A 110 -21.06 -1.01 9.34
CA SER A 110 -21.43 -1.54 8.02
C SER A 110 -20.99 -0.61 6.89
N ASP A 111 -21.10 0.70 7.10
CA ASP A 111 -20.88 1.71 6.07
C ASP A 111 -19.40 2.05 5.97
N LEU A 112 -18.68 1.93 7.09
CA LEU A 112 -17.24 2.15 7.18
C LEU A 112 -16.40 0.93 6.78
N GLY A 113 -17.01 -0.27 6.73
CA GLY A 113 -16.30 -1.54 6.59
C GLY A 113 -15.38 -1.60 5.38
N THR A 114 -15.86 -1.21 4.20
CA THR A 114 -15.08 -1.20 2.96
C THR A 114 -13.93 -0.20 3.04
N ALA A 115 -14.15 0.99 3.59
CA ALA A 115 -13.12 2.01 3.73
C ALA A 115 -12.02 1.57 4.71
N ILE A 116 -12.41 1.01 5.86
CA ILE A 116 -11.47 0.47 6.86
C ILE A 116 -10.65 -0.66 6.24
N LEU A 117 -11.30 -1.61 5.55
CA LEU A 117 -10.62 -2.74 4.92
C LEU A 117 -9.66 -2.28 3.81
N THR A 118 -10.08 -1.31 3.00
CA THR A 118 -9.26 -0.73 1.94
C THR A 118 -8.02 -0.05 2.51
N LEU A 119 -8.19 0.77 3.55
CA LEU A 119 -7.08 1.45 4.22
C LEU A 119 -6.15 0.44 4.89
N LEU A 120 -6.68 -0.54 5.64
CA LEU A 120 -5.87 -1.61 6.23
C LEU A 120 -5.07 -2.37 5.16
N GLY A 121 -5.72 -2.79 4.09
CA GLY A 121 -5.05 -3.55 3.05
C GLY A 121 -4.03 -2.73 2.25
N GLY A 122 -4.32 -1.45 1.99
CA GLY A 122 -3.39 -0.53 1.33
C GLY A 122 -2.19 -0.11 2.19
N THR A 123 -2.24 -0.35 3.50
CA THR A 123 -1.17 0.01 4.44
C THR A 123 -0.32 -1.17 4.88
N VAL A 124 -0.94 -2.31 5.17
CA VAL A 124 -0.28 -3.48 5.77
C VAL A 124 -0.69 -4.79 5.09
N GLY A 125 -1.61 -4.78 4.13
CA GLY A 125 -2.09 -5.99 3.47
C GLY A 125 -1.09 -6.61 2.48
N GLY A 126 -1.33 -7.88 2.13
CA GLY A 126 -0.61 -8.59 1.08
C GLY A 126 0.91 -8.58 1.22
N TYR A 127 1.61 -8.15 0.17
CA TYR A 127 3.07 -8.12 0.12
C TYR A 127 3.69 -7.06 1.04
N ILE A 128 2.95 -6.00 1.41
CA ILE A 128 3.50 -4.84 2.13
C ILE A 128 4.10 -5.25 3.47
N THR A 129 3.39 -6.10 4.22
CA THR A 129 3.87 -6.67 5.51
C THR A 129 5.22 -7.37 5.39
N PHE A 130 5.50 -7.98 4.24
CA PHE A 130 6.71 -8.80 4.03
C PHE A 130 7.85 -8.05 3.34
N SER A 131 7.52 -7.03 2.55
CA SER A 131 8.48 -6.26 1.75
C SER A 131 9.65 -5.69 2.58
N GLY A 132 9.34 -5.08 3.74
CA GLY A 132 10.34 -4.54 4.64
C GLY A 132 11.22 -5.62 5.27
N ALA A 133 10.61 -6.73 5.71
CA ALA A 133 11.34 -7.85 6.29
C ALA A 133 12.31 -8.50 5.28
N HIS A 134 11.87 -8.72 4.03
CA HIS A 134 12.72 -9.28 2.98
C HIS A 134 13.89 -8.36 2.65
N ARG A 135 13.65 -7.05 2.50
CA ARG A 135 14.74 -6.07 2.29
C ARG A 135 15.77 -6.07 3.43
N LEU A 136 15.34 -6.16 4.68
CA LEU A 136 16.24 -6.25 5.83
C LEU A 136 17.06 -7.55 5.82
N ILE A 137 16.42 -8.67 5.49
CA ILE A 137 17.08 -9.98 5.37
C ILE A 137 18.12 -9.95 4.24
N ASP A 138 17.76 -9.43 3.07
CA ASP A 138 18.65 -9.32 1.91
C ASP A 138 19.83 -8.37 2.16
N ALA A 139 19.62 -7.34 2.99
CA ALA A 139 20.69 -6.45 3.46
C ALA A 139 21.57 -7.07 4.57
N GLY A 140 21.29 -8.31 4.99
CA GLY A 140 22.02 -8.99 6.06
C GLY A 140 21.65 -8.55 7.48
N ILE A 141 20.68 -7.64 7.63
CA ILE A 141 20.19 -7.14 8.93
C ILE A 141 19.26 -8.19 9.54
N THR A 142 19.87 -9.20 10.14
CA THR A 142 19.19 -10.38 10.71
C THR A 142 19.67 -10.63 12.14
N LYS A 143 19.10 -11.63 12.83
CA LYS A 143 19.46 -12.06 14.20
C LYS A 143 19.05 -11.07 15.32
N LYS A 144 19.20 -11.55 16.57
CA LYS A 144 18.75 -10.88 17.80
C LYS A 144 19.49 -9.55 18.07
N GLU A 145 20.76 -9.47 17.71
CA GLU A 145 21.60 -8.27 17.88
C GLU A 145 21.06 -7.04 17.16
N ASN A 146 20.40 -7.23 16.02
CA ASN A 146 19.83 -6.16 15.21
C ASN A 146 18.38 -5.79 15.61
N LEU A 147 17.80 -6.41 16.64
CA LEU A 147 16.39 -6.16 17.03
C LEU A 147 16.10 -4.69 17.34
N LYS A 148 17.05 -3.97 17.95
CA LYS A 148 16.89 -2.54 18.26
C LYS A 148 16.76 -1.71 16.98
N GLU A 149 17.57 -2.03 15.97
CA GLU A 149 17.53 -1.35 14.67
C GLU A 149 16.25 -1.69 13.91
N ILE A 150 15.85 -2.97 13.88
CA ILE A 150 14.60 -3.44 13.25
C ILE A 150 13.39 -2.74 13.89
N ASN A 151 13.34 -2.66 15.21
CA ASN A 151 12.25 -1.97 15.93
C ASN A 151 12.24 -0.47 15.64
N LYS A 152 13.41 0.18 15.67
CA LYS A 152 13.53 1.62 15.34
C LYS A 152 13.04 1.90 13.93
N SER A 153 13.46 1.08 12.96
CA SER A 153 13.03 1.19 11.55
C SER A 153 11.52 1.02 11.42
N SER A 154 10.95 0.00 12.07
CA SER A 154 9.51 -0.27 12.05
C SER A 154 8.69 0.85 12.67
N VAL A 155 9.06 1.34 13.86
CA VAL A 155 8.34 2.41 14.57
C VAL A 155 8.43 3.73 13.81
N MET A 156 9.61 4.08 13.28
CA MET A 156 9.79 5.28 12.47
C MET A 156 8.96 5.22 11.19
N GLY A 157 8.98 4.08 10.49
CA GLY A 157 8.19 3.88 9.28
C GLY A 157 6.69 4.02 9.53
N ILE A 158 6.16 3.36 10.57
CA ILE A 158 4.75 3.44 10.96
C ILE A 158 4.38 4.86 11.38
N GLY A 159 5.23 5.54 12.17
CA GLY A 159 4.98 6.90 12.63
C GLY A 159 4.88 7.90 11.49
N ILE A 160 5.87 7.93 10.60
CA ILE A 160 5.86 8.82 9.42
C ILE A 160 4.64 8.52 8.54
N ALA A 161 4.38 7.25 8.25
CA ALA A 161 3.26 6.87 7.40
C ALA A 161 1.90 7.24 8.02
N THR A 162 1.77 7.20 9.35
CA THR A 162 0.56 7.62 10.07
C THR A 162 0.37 9.14 9.95
N ILE A 163 1.43 9.93 10.18
CA ILE A 163 1.37 11.39 10.06
C ILE A 163 0.93 11.80 8.65
N VAL A 164 1.57 11.24 7.62
CA VAL A 164 1.23 11.53 6.22
C VAL A 164 -0.24 11.20 5.93
N ARG A 165 -0.73 10.05 6.41
CA ARG A 165 -2.13 9.63 6.19
C ARG A 165 -3.13 10.53 6.89
N VAL A 166 -2.88 10.92 8.13
CA VAL A 166 -3.74 11.86 8.86
C VAL A 166 -3.75 13.22 8.15
N PHE A 167 -2.59 13.72 7.73
CA PHE A 167 -2.49 15.00 7.04
C PHE A 167 -3.22 14.95 5.70
N LEU A 168 -3.00 13.91 4.90
CA LEU A 168 -3.67 13.73 3.62
C LEU A 168 -5.19 13.61 3.81
N PHE A 169 -5.65 12.86 4.81
CA PHE A 169 -7.06 12.76 5.15
C PHE A 169 -7.66 14.12 5.50
N LEU A 170 -6.99 14.91 6.34
CA LEU A 170 -7.47 16.25 6.72
C LEU A 170 -7.50 17.21 5.53
N ALA A 171 -6.50 17.17 4.66
CA ALA A 171 -6.47 17.96 3.43
C ALA A 171 -7.67 17.63 2.54
N ILE A 172 -7.91 16.34 2.28
CA ILE A 172 -9.04 15.89 1.46
C ILE A 172 -10.38 16.19 2.15
N LEU A 173 -10.48 16.00 3.46
CA LEU A 173 -11.71 16.28 4.21
C LEU A 173 -12.14 17.74 4.09
N GLY A 174 -11.19 18.69 4.18
CA GLY A 174 -11.52 20.11 4.01
C GLY A 174 -12.10 20.41 2.64
N VAL A 175 -11.46 19.88 1.58
CA VAL A 175 -11.98 19.99 0.21
C VAL A 175 -13.36 19.34 0.08
N VAL A 176 -13.55 18.13 0.60
CA VAL A 176 -14.85 17.41 0.51
C VAL A 176 -15.96 18.17 1.24
N VAL A 177 -15.68 18.76 2.40
CA VAL A 177 -16.68 19.56 3.13
C VAL A 177 -16.99 20.87 2.41
N GLU A 178 -15.99 21.54 1.87
CA GLU A 178 -16.16 22.77 1.08
C GLU A 178 -17.00 22.50 -0.18
N THR A 179 -16.65 21.46 -0.94
CA THR A 179 -17.37 21.01 -2.15
C THR A 179 -18.80 20.54 -1.86
N ALA A 180 -19.06 19.92 -0.70
CA ALA A 180 -20.41 19.53 -0.28
C ALA A 180 -21.31 20.72 0.11
N THR A 181 -20.71 21.86 0.50
CA THR A 181 -21.44 23.07 0.90
C THR A 181 -21.54 24.12 -0.21
N SER A 182 -20.77 23.96 -1.29
CA SER A 182 -20.74 24.85 -2.45
C SER A 182 -20.67 24.05 -3.75
N ALA A 183 -21.71 24.11 -4.58
CA ALA A 183 -21.81 23.37 -5.85
C ALA A 183 -20.78 23.77 -6.94
N ALA A 184 -19.87 24.70 -6.64
CA ALA A 184 -18.87 25.21 -7.57
C ALA A 184 -17.74 24.22 -7.85
N HIS A 185 -17.51 23.25 -6.96
CA HIS A 185 -16.41 22.30 -7.06
C HIS A 185 -16.90 20.91 -6.65
N THR A 186 -16.77 19.91 -7.51
CA THR A 186 -16.89 18.48 -7.17
C THR A 186 -15.59 17.82 -7.55
N LEU A 187 -15.04 16.94 -6.69
CA LEU A 187 -13.81 16.24 -7.01
C LEU A 187 -13.93 15.46 -8.32
N ASP A 188 -12.95 15.61 -9.20
CA ASP A 188 -12.84 14.79 -10.41
C ASP A 188 -12.72 13.30 -10.03
N ALA A 189 -13.72 12.50 -10.40
CA ALA A 189 -13.77 11.07 -10.09
C ALA A 189 -12.63 10.27 -10.74
N SER A 190 -12.01 10.78 -11.81
CA SER A 190 -10.87 10.12 -12.47
C SER A 190 -9.59 10.21 -11.63
N ASN A 191 -9.40 11.32 -10.92
CA ASN A 191 -8.23 11.55 -10.07
C ASN A 191 -8.54 12.47 -8.87
N PRO A 192 -9.38 11.99 -7.93
CA PRO A 192 -9.90 12.83 -6.85
C PRO A 192 -8.80 13.27 -5.89
N ALA A 193 -7.73 12.48 -5.77
CA ALA A 193 -6.60 12.82 -4.93
C ALA A 193 -5.86 14.04 -5.48
N ALA A 194 -5.47 14.06 -6.76
CA ALA A 194 -4.78 15.20 -7.34
C ALA A 194 -5.65 16.45 -7.38
N ASP A 195 -6.94 16.28 -7.66
CA ASP A 195 -7.88 17.40 -7.76
C ASP A 195 -8.08 18.11 -6.40
N ALA A 196 -8.04 17.37 -5.29
CA ALA A 196 -8.03 17.99 -3.96
C ALA A 196 -6.83 18.94 -3.75
N PHE A 197 -5.64 18.60 -4.28
CA PHE A 197 -4.48 19.49 -4.24
C PHE A 197 -4.58 20.64 -5.23
N ARG A 198 -5.30 20.46 -6.35
CA ARG A 198 -5.63 21.56 -7.26
C ARG A 198 -6.52 22.59 -6.58
N ILE A 199 -7.57 22.14 -5.90
CA ILE A 199 -8.50 23.02 -5.18
C ILE A 199 -7.74 23.73 -4.04
N GLY A 200 -6.96 22.99 -3.26
CA GLY A 200 -6.27 23.54 -2.09
C GLY A 200 -5.02 24.37 -2.39
N ALA A 201 -4.29 24.11 -3.47
CA ALA A 201 -2.98 24.74 -3.76
C ALA A 201 -2.78 25.11 -5.24
N GLY A 202 -3.86 25.17 -6.03
CA GLY A 202 -3.83 25.52 -7.45
C GLY A 202 -3.06 24.52 -8.31
N GLU A 203 -2.72 24.96 -9.52
CA GLU A 203 -2.04 24.10 -10.49
C GLU A 203 -0.64 23.65 -10.03
N ILE A 204 0.04 24.44 -9.20
CA ILE A 204 1.33 24.05 -8.60
C ILE A 204 1.13 22.84 -7.68
N GLY A 205 0.12 22.89 -6.80
CA GLY A 205 -0.23 21.78 -5.92
C GLY A 205 -0.59 20.52 -6.70
N TYR A 206 -1.40 20.68 -7.76
CA TYR A 206 -1.76 19.60 -8.67
C TYR A 206 -0.52 18.93 -9.27
N ARG A 207 0.35 19.70 -9.95
CA ARG A 207 1.54 19.17 -10.64
C ARG A 207 2.53 18.53 -9.66
N PHE A 208 2.73 19.15 -8.50
CA PHE A 208 3.61 18.61 -7.47
C PHE A 208 3.08 17.29 -6.89
N PHE A 209 1.76 17.20 -6.65
CA PHE A 209 1.14 15.93 -6.27
C PHE A 209 1.35 14.86 -7.32
N GLY A 210 1.20 15.19 -8.61
CA GLY A 210 1.50 14.28 -9.72
C GLY A 210 2.92 13.73 -9.70
N LEU A 211 3.92 14.58 -9.43
CA LEU A 211 5.31 14.17 -9.29
C LEU A 211 5.51 13.17 -8.15
N VAL A 212 4.96 13.46 -6.97
CA VAL A 212 5.14 12.58 -5.80
C VAL A 212 4.36 11.27 -5.97
N LEU A 213 3.15 11.32 -6.53
CA LEU A 213 2.37 10.13 -6.87
C LEU A 213 3.15 9.27 -7.87
N LEU A 214 3.74 9.87 -8.91
CA LEU A 214 4.56 9.17 -9.89
C LEU A 214 5.76 8.47 -9.22
N CYS A 215 6.54 9.18 -8.42
CA CYS A 215 7.71 8.60 -7.75
C CYS A 215 7.33 7.48 -6.77
N ALA A 216 6.27 7.68 -5.99
CA ALA A 216 5.74 6.67 -5.09
C ALA A 216 5.23 5.43 -5.84
N ALA A 217 4.51 5.63 -6.95
CA ALA A 217 4.00 4.54 -7.78
C ALA A 217 5.13 3.71 -8.39
N ILE A 218 6.14 4.36 -9.01
CA ILE A 218 7.25 3.65 -9.65
C ILE A 218 8.06 2.82 -8.66
N THR A 219 8.40 3.39 -7.49
CA THR A 219 9.10 2.65 -6.44
C THR A 219 8.25 1.49 -5.90
N SER A 220 6.93 1.68 -5.80
CA SER A 220 5.97 0.66 -5.40
C SER A 220 5.84 -0.46 -6.44
N ILE A 221 5.86 -0.15 -7.75
CA ILE A 221 5.80 -1.15 -8.82
C ILE A 221 6.96 -2.13 -8.69
N VAL A 222 8.18 -1.61 -8.57
CA VAL A 222 9.38 -2.45 -8.46
C VAL A 222 9.39 -3.22 -7.14
N GLY A 223 9.06 -2.57 -6.03
CA GLY A 223 9.03 -3.20 -4.71
C GLY A 223 7.99 -4.32 -4.61
N CYS A 224 6.82 -4.11 -5.20
CA CYS A 224 5.74 -5.10 -5.26
C CYS A 224 6.16 -6.31 -6.09
N ALA A 225 6.62 -6.09 -7.32
CA ALA A 225 7.04 -7.17 -8.21
C ALA A 225 8.17 -8.01 -7.61
N TYR A 226 9.19 -7.36 -7.03
CA TYR A 226 10.28 -8.04 -6.33
C TYR A 226 9.76 -8.93 -5.18
N THR A 227 8.95 -8.36 -4.30
CA THR A 227 8.45 -9.08 -3.12
C THR A 227 7.53 -10.24 -3.55
N SER A 228 6.63 -10.03 -4.51
CA SER A 228 5.76 -11.10 -5.01
C SER A 228 6.56 -12.23 -5.65
N VAL A 229 7.56 -11.93 -6.48
CA VAL A 229 8.42 -12.96 -7.08
C VAL A 229 9.26 -13.70 -6.04
N SER A 230 9.69 -13.03 -4.97
CA SER A 230 10.41 -13.70 -3.89
C SER A 230 9.55 -14.78 -3.22
N PHE A 231 8.23 -14.59 -3.12
CA PHE A 231 7.31 -15.63 -2.64
C PHE A 231 7.11 -16.75 -3.66
N LEU A 232 7.09 -16.42 -4.96
CA LEU A 232 6.95 -17.40 -6.04
C LEU A 232 8.08 -18.44 -6.05
N LYS A 233 9.28 -18.09 -5.57
CA LYS A 233 10.40 -19.03 -5.42
C LYS A 233 10.04 -20.30 -4.63
N THR A 234 9.07 -20.21 -3.72
CA THR A 234 8.55 -21.35 -2.94
C THR A 234 7.99 -22.47 -3.84
N PHE A 235 7.44 -22.13 -5.00
CA PHE A 235 6.77 -23.11 -5.88
C PHE A 235 7.74 -23.88 -6.78
N HIS A 236 8.82 -23.26 -7.26
CA HIS A 236 9.75 -23.93 -8.18
C HIS A 236 11.14 -23.26 -8.22
N LYS A 237 12.21 -24.07 -8.17
CA LYS A 237 13.62 -23.60 -8.21
C LYS A 237 13.97 -22.80 -9.47
N SER A 238 13.30 -23.05 -10.59
CA SER A 238 13.51 -22.26 -11.82
C SER A 238 13.17 -20.77 -11.66
N ILE A 239 12.26 -20.42 -10.74
CA ILE A 239 11.87 -19.03 -10.48
C ILE A 239 13.03 -18.28 -9.82
N GLU A 240 13.76 -18.94 -8.92
CA GLU A 240 14.98 -18.39 -8.32
C GLU A 240 16.08 -18.19 -9.38
N LYS A 241 16.28 -19.17 -10.27
CA LYS A 241 17.29 -19.08 -11.34
C LYS A 241 17.02 -17.93 -12.33
N TYR A 242 15.75 -17.65 -12.62
CA TYR A 242 15.33 -16.63 -13.60
C TYR A 242 14.56 -15.47 -12.95
N GLU A 243 14.88 -15.15 -11.69
CA GLU A 243 14.13 -14.17 -10.88
C GLU A 243 13.88 -12.85 -11.59
N ASN A 244 14.91 -12.26 -12.20
CA ASN A 244 14.79 -10.99 -12.91
C ASN A 244 13.77 -11.07 -14.06
N VAL A 245 13.72 -12.20 -14.77
CA VAL A 245 12.74 -12.41 -15.85
C VAL A 245 11.33 -12.46 -15.28
N PHE A 246 11.13 -13.19 -14.19
CA PHE A 246 9.82 -13.24 -13.53
C PHE A 246 9.38 -11.88 -12.99
N ILE A 247 10.29 -11.06 -12.47
CA ILE A 247 9.98 -9.69 -12.01
C ILE A 247 9.54 -8.82 -13.20
N ILE A 248 10.28 -8.86 -14.31
CA ILE A 248 9.93 -8.10 -15.52
C ILE A 248 8.58 -8.56 -16.07
N LEU A 249 8.34 -9.87 -16.14
CA LEU A 249 7.07 -10.44 -16.58
C LEU A 249 5.91 -10.03 -15.66
N PHE A 250 6.15 -9.96 -14.35
CA PHE A 250 5.16 -9.52 -13.38
C PHE A 250 4.76 -8.05 -13.62
N ILE A 251 5.74 -7.15 -13.82
CA ILE A 251 5.48 -5.74 -14.13
C ILE A 251 4.77 -5.61 -15.48
N ALA A 252 5.24 -6.31 -16.51
CA ALA A 252 4.64 -6.29 -17.84
C ALA A 252 3.19 -6.79 -17.81
N LEU A 253 2.92 -7.89 -17.10
CA LEU A 253 1.57 -8.42 -16.91
C LEU A 253 0.65 -7.42 -16.21
N SER A 254 1.09 -6.84 -15.09
CA SER A 254 0.32 -5.78 -14.39
C SER A 254 0.03 -4.59 -15.31
N THR A 255 0.98 -4.22 -16.16
CA THR A 255 0.83 -3.11 -17.10
C THR A 255 -0.21 -3.41 -18.17
N VAL A 256 -0.15 -4.59 -18.78
CA VAL A 256 -1.13 -5.02 -19.78
C VAL A 256 -2.53 -5.12 -19.17
N VAL A 257 -2.65 -5.71 -17.97
CA VAL A 257 -3.93 -5.83 -17.28
C VAL A 257 -4.50 -4.45 -16.94
N MET A 258 -3.69 -3.52 -16.44
CA MET A 258 -4.11 -2.13 -16.19
C MET A 258 -4.60 -1.45 -17.49
N ALA A 259 -3.87 -1.63 -18.60
CA ALA A 259 -4.25 -1.05 -19.89
C ALA A 259 -5.56 -1.62 -20.46
N VAL A 260 -5.90 -2.88 -20.16
CA VAL A 260 -7.16 -3.52 -20.58
C VAL A 260 -8.32 -3.12 -19.68
N LEU A 261 -8.13 -3.10 -18.36
CA LEU A 261 -9.19 -2.82 -17.40
C LEU A 261 -9.52 -1.32 -17.31
N GLY A 262 -8.51 -0.45 -17.39
CA GLY A 262 -8.68 0.99 -17.17
C GLY A 262 -9.09 1.34 -15.73
N GLN A 263 -9.58 2.56 -15.51
CA GLN A 263 -10.09 3.06 -14.22
C GLN A 263 -9.08 2.96 -13.05
N PRO A 264 -7.94 3.65 -13.14
CA PRO A 264 -6.84 3.51 -12.17
C PRO A 264 -7.25 3.81 -10.73
N ALA A 265 -8.09 4.83 -10.52
CA ALA A 265 -8.56 5.19 -9.17
C ALA A 265 -9.39 4.07 -8.51
N VAL A 266 -10.28 3.42 -9.27
CA VAL A 266 -11.11 2.31 -8.77
C VAL A 266 -10.23 1.09 -8.47
N LEU A 267 -9.31 0.75 -9.36
CA LEU A 267 -8.40 -0.38 -9.17
C LEU A 267 -7.46 -0.19 -7.98
N LEU A 268 -7.03 1.03 -7.67
CA LEU A 268 -6.26 1.33 -6.45
C LEU A 268 -7.05 1.04 -5.17
N VAL A 269 -8.34 1.39 -5.14
CA VAL A 269 -9.23 1.09 -4.02
C VAL A 269 -9.47 -0.41 -3.89
N LEU A 270 -9.79 -1.09 -5.00
CA LEU A 270 -10.00 -2.54 -5.02
C LEU A 270 -8.75 -3.31 -4.59
N ALA A 271 -7.57 -2.87 -5.03
CA ALA A 271 -6.30 -3.44 -4.59
C ALA A 271 -6.11 -3.36 -3.07
N GLY A 272 -6.44 -2.21 -2.47
CA GLY A 272 -6.46 -2.06 -1.02
C GLY A 272 -7.41 -3.08 -0.37
N ALA A 273 -8.67 -3.14 -0.82
CA ALA A 273 -9.66 -4.03 -0.25
C ALA A 273 -9.26 -5.53 -0.31
N VAL A 274 -8.81 -6.00 -1.48
CA VAL A 274 -8.35 -7.40 -1.68
C VAL A 274 -7.18 -7.72 -0.74
N ASN A 275 -6.22 -6.82 -0.60
CA ASN A 275 -5.10 -7.04 0.30
C ASN A 275 -5.49 -6.98 1.78
N GLY A 276 -6.56 -6.26 2.12
CA GLY A 276 -7.17 -6.27 3.45
C GLY A 276 -7.77 -7.63 3.80
N LEU A 277 -8.30 -8.36 2.81
CA LEU A 277 -8.81 -9.72 3.01
C LEU A 277 -7.72 -10.76 3.22
N ILE A 278 -6.55 -10.53 2.64
CA ILE A 278 -5.41 -11.44 2.76
C ILE A 278 -4.77 -11.30 4.15
N LEU A 279 -4.87 -10.12 4.77
CA LEU A 279 -4.23 -9.78 6.03
C LEU A 279 -4.53 -10.73 7.20
N PRO A 280 -5.78 -11.14 7.50
CA PRO A 280 -6.08 -12.07 8.59
C PRO A 280 -5.32 -13.38 8.47
N ILE A 281 -5.17 -13.90 7.25
CA ILE A 281 -4.47 -15.15 6.98
C ILE A 281 -2.97 -14.93 7.22
N THR A 282 -2.37 -13.95 6.56
CA THR A 282 -0.93 -13.72 6.64
C THR A 282 -0.47 -13.32 8.04
N LEU A 283 -1.16 -12.38 8.68
CA LEU A 283 -0.88 -11.94 10.04
C LEU A 283 -1.18 -13.04 11.06
N GLY A 284 -2.28 -13.79 10.90
CA GLY A 284 -2.61 -14.91 11.78
C GLY A 284 -1.49 -15.96 11.81
N VAL A 285 -0.94 -16.30 10.64
CA VAL A 285 0.22 -17.21 10.55
C VAL A 285 1.45 -16.65 11.25
N CYS A 286 1.74 -15.35 11.09
CA CYS A 286 2.84 -14.69 11.79
C CYS A 286 2.65 -14.69 13.32
N LEU A 287 1.44 -14.44 13.82
CA LEU A 287 1.15 -14.44 15.26
C LEU A 287 1.32 -15.83 15.87
N ILE A 288 0.82 -16.88 15.20
CA ILE A 288 1.03 -18.27 15.62
C ILE A 288 2.53 -18.61 15.60
N ALA A 289 3.24 -18.24 14.52
CA ALA A 289 4.67 -18.47 14.40
C ALA A 289 5.45 -17.80 15.54
N SER A 290 5.07 -16.57 15.92
CA SER A 290 5.71 -15.78 16.99
C SER A 290 5.66 -16.44 18.38
N LYS A 291 4.78 -17.43 18.58
CA LYS A 291 4.64 -18.20 19.82
C LYS A 291 5.22 -19.61 19.74
N LYS A 292 5.56 -20.10 18.55
CA LYS A 292 6.20 -21.41 18.38
C LYS A 292 7.69 -21.34 18.67
N LYS A 293 8.13 -21.96 19.77
CA LYS A 293 9.55 -22.09 20.15
C LYS A 293 10.40 -22.75 19.05
N SER A 294 9.84 -23.71 18.33
CA SER A 294 10.52 -24.36 17.19
C SER A 294 10.83 -23.41 16.02
N ILE A 295 10.22 -22.22 15.99
CA ILE A 295 10.44 -21.19 14.98
C ILE A 295 11.26 -20.04 15.58
N MET A 296 10.86 -19.53 16.76
CA MET A 296 11.46 -18.34 17.37
C MET A 296 12.71 -18.63 18.21
N GLY A 297 13.00 -19.89 18.49
CA GLY A 297 14.01 -20.31 19.47
C GLY A 297 13.51 -20.18 20.92
N GLU A 298 14.32 -20.65 21.86
CA GLU A 298 13.99 -20.62 23.30
C GLU A 298 14.14 -19.22 23.92
N ASP A 299 15.05 -18.41 23.36
CA ASP A 299 15.51 -17.14 23.97
C ASP A 299 14.75 -15.89 23.52
N TYR A 300 13.87 -16.00 22.52
CA TYR A 300 13.06 -14.90 22.04
C TYR A 300 11.61 -15.06 22.51
N LYS A 301 11.07 -14.02 23.15
CA LYS A 301 9.67 -13.95 23.55
C LYS A 301 9.04 -12.72 22.92
N HIS A 302 8.07 -12.95 22.04
CA HIS A 302 7.32 -11.86 21.44
C HIS A 302 6.47 -11.13 22.51
N PRO A 303 6.45 -9.78 22.54
CA PRO A 303 5.68 -9.03 23.52
C PRO A 303 4.19 -9.37 23.50
N THR A 304 3.62 -9.68 24.67
CA THR A 304 2.22 -10.13 24.81
C THR A 304 1.22 -9.07 24.34
N TRP A 305 1.50 -7.78 24.58
CA TRP A 305 0.61 -6.71 24.15
C TRP A 305 0.53 -6.59 22.62
N LEU A 306 1.66 -6.73 21.91
CA LEU A 306 1.69 -6.77 20.44
C LEU A 306 0.93 -7.98 19.89
N LEU A 307 1.07 -9.13 20.54
CA LEU A 307 0.31 -10.32 20.20
C LEU A 307 -1.20 -10.08 20.32
N ILE A 308 -1.65 -9.51 21.45
CA ILE A 308 -3.07 -9.21 21.68
C ILE A 308 -3.58 -8.21 20.65
N CYS A 309 -2.86 -7.10 20.41
CA CYS A 309 -3.22 -6.14 19.38
C CYS A 309 -3.31 -6.79 17.99
N GLY A 310 -2.35 -7.65 17.64
CA GLY A 310 -2.36 -8.41 16.40
C GLY A 310 -3.58 -9.32 16.26
N ILE A 311 -3.95 -10.03 17.33
CA ILE A 311 -5.15 -10.90 17.35
C ILE A 311 -6.42 -10.06 17.10
N VAL A 312 -6.54 -8.90 17.75
CA VAL A 312 -7.67 -7.99 17.54
C VAL A 312 -7.74 -7.55 16.07
N VAL A 313 -6.61 -7.16 15.47
CA VAL A 313 -6.54 -6.78 14.05
C VAL A 313 -6.97 -7.93 13.14
N VAL A 314 -6.52 -9.17 13.40
CA VAL A 314 -6.94 -10.35 12.64
C VAL A 314 -8.45 -10.55 12.72
N ILE A 315 -9.04 -10.48 13.92
CA ILE A 315 -10.48 -10.66 14.12
C ILE A 315 -11.29 -9.58 13.40
N VAL A 316 -10.92 -8.31 13.58
CA VAL A 316 -11.62 -7.17 12.96
C VAL A 316 -11.52 -7.25 11.43
N SER A 317 -10.32 -7.48 10.90
CA SER A 317 -10.10 -7.55 9.46
C SER A 317 -10.80 -8.77 8.84
N ALA A 318 -10.87 -9.92 9.54
CA ALA A 318 -11.64 -11.08 9.09
C ALA A 318 -13.15 -10.81 9.09
N TYR A 319 -13.67 -10.21 10.16
CA TYR A 319 -15.08 -9.85 10.27
C TYR A 319 -15.51 -8.89 9.16
N LEU A 320 -14.77 -7.79 8.99
CA LEU A 320 -15.03 -6.81 7.94
C LEU A 320 -14.87 -7.40 6.54
N GLY A 321 -13.88 -8.27 6.36
CA GLY A 321 -13.66 -8.97 5.10
C GLY A 321 -14.84 -9.86 4.70
N ILE A 322 -15.29 -10.71 5.61
CA ILE A 322 -16.44 -11.61 5.41
C ILE A 322 -17.71 -10.81 5.14
N ARG A 323 -17.96 -9.73 5.89
CA ARG A 323 -19.14 -8.87 5.68
C ARG A 323 -19.07 -8.15 4.33
N THR A 324 -17.97 -7.50 4.02
CA THR A 324 -17.83 -6.72 2.77
C THR A 324 -18.04 -7.62 1.54
N PHE A 325 -17.44 -8.81 1.50
CA PHE A 325 -17.62 -9.73 0.37
C PHE A 325 -18.93 -10.52 0.42
N GLY A 326 -19.42 -10.88 1.60
CA GLY A 326 -20.69 -11.60 1.74
C GLY A 326 -21.92 -10.78 1.35
N THR A 327 -21.84 -9.44 1.44
CA THR A 327 -22.93 -8.53 1.06
C THR A 327 -22.72 -7.78 -0.26
N ASN A 328 -21.47 -7.51 -0.67
CA ASN A 328 -21.17 -6.64 -1.84
C ASN A 328 -20.46 -7.34 -3.00
N LEU A 329 -20.49 -8.68 -3.09
CA LEU A 329 -19.87 -9.40 -4.22
C LEU A 329 -20.40 -8.94 -5.59
N SER A 330 -21.67 -8.47 -5.64
CA SER A 330 -22.31 -7.92 -6.84
C SER A 330 -22.03 -6.44 -7.12
N GLN A 331 -21.42 -5.71 -6.17
CA GLN A 331 -21.03 -4.30 -6.35
C GLN A 331 -19.53 -4.13 -6.59
N LEU A 332 -18.74 -5.17 -6.33
CA LEU A 332 -17.28 -5.22 -6.51
C LEU A 332 -16.85 -5.89 -7.84
N LEU A 333 -17.78 -6.58 -8.53
CA LEU A 333 -17.63 -7.20 -9.85
C LEU A 333 -18.53 -6.48 -10.87
#